data_AF-A0A852X8H1-F1
#
_entry.id   AF-A0A852X8H1-F1
#
_cell.length_a   1.000
_cell.length_b   1.000
_cell.length_c   1.000
_cell.angle_alpha   90.00
_cell.angle_beta   90.00
_cell.angle_gamma   90.00
#
_symmetry.space_group_name_H-M   'P 1'
#
loop_
_entity.id
_entity.type
_entity.pdbx_description
1 polymer ?
#
loop_
_entity_poly.entity_id
_entity_poly.type
_entity_poly.pdbx_seq_one_letter_code
_entity_poly.pdbx_strand_id
1 'polypeptide(L)'
;MIFRSVRIAVQRTRILPAWVRRADAAAARAVNARRTHPMADRFWSRVSGFADRGVLWWTIAGVLAVLGHRRTAARALGSLLVASALTNVIAKQLFGGDRPLLADVPIGRHLPRPPVTPSFPSGHSASAAAFVTGIAIEQPRLGAALAPVALGVAYSRLHTGAHWLSDVVGGLALGAGVAGLSAAIARPGAGDVDAPAPSGADRRLPESPDGAGVFIVVNRASGTSVLRTDPMQVLERRLPRAELHVLDGDDPATAVRAALARDEPPRIVGVCGGDGSVAAVAHEARAAGVPLLVVPGGTFNHFARTAGAASVDLAVDALQRGEGVRADVAELRFADGPPITVLNTASVGLYPDFVAERERHEKRWGKWLAAVAAAARVLRRSAPVTVIVGGRRARVWTLYVGVGPNDPGIAAPMQRRRLDGGVLDVRILHAGSRVRAAGALAFGRRTSAVLRRIRLLPERLESFTTASIEVLVRPRHGQPPGFAHDGEVALEAPAEASARTASPGYRTSVRIVPAALDVYRPASDGTARAGATAGAARSPRP
;
A
#
# COMPACT_ATOMS: atom_id res chain seq x y z
N MET A 1 -4.66 -22.27 -27.31
CA MET A 1 -6.04 -22.15 -27.85
C MET A 1 -7.02 -21.89 -26.71
N ILE A 2 -7.02 -20.68 -26.11
CA ILE A 2 -8.02 -20.26 -25.10
C ILE A 2 -8.20 -18.74 -25.21
N PHE A 3 -9.04 -18.27 -26.13
CA PHE A 3 -9.65 -16.94 -26.06
C PHE A 3 -11.13 -17.09 -26.39
N ARG A 4 -11.92 -17.35 -25.35
CA ARG A 4 -13.38 -17.24 -25.41
C ARG A 4 -13.75 -15.79 -25.75
N SER A 5 -14.72 -15.66 -26.66
CA SER A 5 -15.45 -14.45 -27.08
C SER A 5 -15.31 -13.24 -26.14
N VAL A 6 -14.58 -12.23 -26.61
CA VAL A 6 -14.50 -10.91 -25.95
C VAL A 6 -15.87 -10.24 -26.03
N ARG A 7 -16.61 -10.19 -24.92
CA ARG A 7 -17.85 -9.40 -24.82
C ARG A 7 -17.49 -7.92 -24.83
N ILE A 8 -17.59 -7.28 -25.99
CA ILE A 8 -17.46 -5.82 -26.12
C ILE A 8 -18.73 -5.19 -25.53
N ALA A 9 -18.59 -4.37 -24.50
CA ALA A 9 -19.74 -3.77 -23.82
C ALA A 9 -20.39 -2.67 -24.67
N VAL A 10 -19.59 -1.86 -25.37
CA VAL A 10 -20.07 -0.76 -26.20
C VAL A 10 -19.18 -0.61 -27.44
N GLN A 11 -19.77 -0.55 -28.63
CA GLN A 11 -19.03 -0.38 -29.90
C GLN A 11 -18.64 1.09 -30.14
N ARG A 12 -17.45 1.31 -30.70
CA ARG A 12 -16.94 2.62 -31.16
C ARG A 12 -17.95 3.45 -31.97
N THR A 13 -18.73 2.81 -32.83
CA THR A 13 -19.76 3.46 -33.67
C THR A 13 -20.89 4.11 -32.85
N ARG A 14 -21.15 3.62 -31.63
CA ARG A 14 -22.13 4.17 -30.69
C ARG A 14 -21.56 5.25 -29.77
N ILE A 15 -20.25 5.24 -29.51
CA ILE A 15 -19.59 6.17 -28.57
C ILE A 15 -19.09 7.42 -29.28
N LEU A 16 -18.49 7.27 -30.46
CA LEU A 16 -17.87 8.39 -31.17
C LEU A 16 -18.90 9.14 -32.02
N PRO A 17 -19.03 10.48 -31.85
CA PRO A 17 -19.86 11.31 -32.70
C PRO A 17 -19.53 11.15 -34.19
N ALA A 18 -20.52 11.34 -35.06
CA ALA A 18 -20.34 11.19 -36.50
C ALA A 18 -19.22 12.07 -37.07
N TRP A 19 -19.02 13.27 -36.51
CA TRP A 19 -17.93 14.16 -36.91
C TRP A 19 -16.54 13.58 -36.59
N VAL A 20 -16.37 12.86 -35.47
CA VAL A 20 -15.10 12.20 -35.11
C VAL A 20 -14.79 11.09 -36.10
N ARG A 21 -15.80 10.28 -36.46
CA ARG A 21 -15.63 9.21 -37.46
C ARG A 21 -15.29 9.77 -38.84
N ARG A 22 -15.86 10.92 -39.22
CA ARG A 22 -15.50 11.64 -40.45
C ARG A 22 -14.06 12.15 -40.41
N ALA A 23 -13.63 12.71 -39.29
CA ALA A 23 -12.25 13.15 -39.08
C ALA A 23 -11.26 11.98 -39.15
N ASP A 24 -11.61 10.83 -38.55
CA ASP A 24 -10.82 9.60 -38.63
C ASP A 24 -10.65 9.12 -40.08
N ALA A 25 -11.74 9.09 -40.84
CA ALA A 25 -11.69 8.70 -42.25
C ALA A 25 -10.90 9.71 -43.10
N ALA A 26 -11.04 11.01 -42.84
CA ALA A 26 -10.26 12.05 -43.51
C ALA A 26 -8.76 11.94 -43.20
N ALA A 27 -8.40 11.70 -41.94
CA ALA A 27 -7.01 11.51 -41.52
C ALA A 27 -6.40 10.24 -42.14
N ALA A 28 -7.13 9.12 -42.14
CA ALA A 28 -6.69 7.88 -42.77
C ALA A 28 -6.43 8.09 -44.28
N ARG A 29 -7.38 8.73 -44.99
CA ARG A 29 -7.18 9.07 -46.41
C ARG A 29 -5.98 9.98 -46.62
N ALA A 30 -5.83 11.02 -45.82
CA ALA A 30 -4.72 11.96 -45.96
C ALA A 30 -3.35 11.29 -45.71
N VAL A 31 -3.25 10.36 -44.76
CA VAL A 31 -2.02 9.60 -44.48
C VAL A 31 -1.73 8.59 -45.60
N ASN A 32 -2.76 7.89 -46.07
CA ASN A 32 -2.62 6.87 -47.10
C ASN A 32 -2.37 7.45 -48.51
N ALA A 33 -2.88 8.65 -48.80
CA ALA A 33 -2.66 9.35 -50.07
C ALA A 33 -1.23 9.89 -50.24
N ARG A 34 -0.48 10.06 -49.15
CA ARG A 34 0.92 10.52 -49.22
C ARG A 34 1.77 9.45 -49.91
N ARG A 35 2.49 9.82 -50.96
CA ARG A 35 3.55 8.97 -51.53
C ARG A 35 4.82 9.14 -50.70
N THR A 36 5.20 8.10 -49.97
CA THR A 36 6.42 8.05 -49.18
C THR A 36 7.41 7.10 -49.84
N HIS A 37 8.70 7.37 -49.67
CA HIS A 37 9.74 6.47 -50.15
C HIS A 37 9.67 5.11 -49.40
N PRO A 38 9.90 3.95 -50.06
CA PRO A 38 9.80 2.63 -49.43
C PRO A 38 10.65 2.45 -48.17
N MET A 39 11.78 3.17 -48.07
CA MET A 39 12.61 3.17 -46.86
C MET A 39 11.93 3.84 -45.66
N ALA A 40 11.17 4.92 -45.89
CA ALA A 40 10.40 5.58 -44.84
C ALA A 40 9.27 4.69 -44.35
N ASP A 41 8.61 3.95 -45.25
CA ASP A 41 7.57 2.98 -44.88
C ASP A 41 8.14 1.83 -44.06
N ARG A 42 9.28 1.28 -44.46
CA ARG A 42 10.01 0.27 -43.68
C ARG A 42 10.45 0.81 -42.32
N PHE A 43 10.90 2.06 -42.25
CA PHE A 43 11.27 2.71 -40.99
C PHE A 43 10.09 2.77 -40.03
N TRP A 44 8.94 3.30 -40.45
CA TRP A 44 7.76 3.40 -39.59
C TRP A 44 7.19 2.04 -39.18
N SER A 45 7.20 1.06 -40.08
CA SER A 45 6.83 -0.32 -39.74
C SER A 45 7.78 -0.94 -38.71
N ARG A 46 9.09 -0.68 -38.80
CA ARG A 46 10.08 -1.12 -37.80
C ARG A 46 9.93 -0.40 -36.47
N VAL A 47 9.70 0.91 -36.46
CA VAL A 47 9.40 1.68 -35.24
C VAL A 47 8.18 1.10 -34.53
N SER A 48 7.12 0.80 -35.28
CA SER A 48 5.93 0.15 -34.72
C SER A 48 6.25 -1.23 -34.13
N GLY A 49 7.06 -2.05 -34.80
CA GLY A 49 7.44 -3.38 -34.30
C GLY A 49 8.42 -3.36 -33.12
N PHE A 50 9.29 -2.35 -33.04
CA PHE A 50 10.23 -2.16 -31.95
C PHE A 50 9.52 -1.66 -30.68
N ALA A 51 8.51 -0.80 -30.84
CA ALA A 51 7.61 -0.38 -29.77
C ALA A 51 6.70 -1.53 -29.27
N ASP A 52 6.34 -2.48 -30.15
CA ASP A 52 5.42 -3.59 -29.83
C ASP A 52 5.99 -4.59 -28.80
N ARG A 53 7.32 -4.78 -28.79
CA ARG A 53 7.99 -5.69 -27.85
C ARG A 53 8.46 -5.01 -26.55
N GLY A 54 8.12 -3.74 -26.35
CA GLY A 54 8.59 -2.95 -25.21
C GLY A 54 10.09 -2.62 -25.22
N VAL A 55 10.86 -3.15 -26.18
CA VAL A 55 12.33 -3.02 -26.26
C VAL A 55 12.77 -1.56 -26.25
N LEU A 56 12.07 -0.69 -26.98
CA LEU A 56 12.32 0.75 -26.99
C LEU A 56 12.32 1.34 -25.58
N TRP A 57 11.25 1.08 -24.82
CA TRP A 57 11.01 1.69 -23.52
C TRP A 57 11.93 1.14 -22.45
N TRP A 58 12.19 -0.17 -22.48
CA TRP A 58 13.16 -0.82 -21.59
C TRP A 58 14.59 -0.34 -21.86
N THR A 59 14.96 -0.10 -23.11
CA THR A 59 16.27 0.44 -23.48
C THR A 59 16.43 1.87 -22.96
N ILE A 60 15.45 2.75 -23.20
CA ILE A 60 15.50 4.13 -22.69
C ILE A 60 15.56 4.13 -21.15
N ALA A 61 14.76 3.28 -20.49
CA ALA A 61 14.80 3.17 -19.03
C ALA A 61 16.14 2.66 -18.51
N GLY A 62 16.76 1.69 -19.19
CA GLY A 62 18.09 1.17 -18.86
C GLY A 62 19.18 2.24 -18.98
N VAL A 63 19.18 3.01 -20.08
CA VAL A 63 20.09 4.15 -20.26
C VAL A 63 19.89 5.18 -19.16
N LEU A 64 18.65 5.54 -18.83
CA LEU A 64 18.37 6.47 -17.73
C LEU A 64 18.85 5.93 -16.37
N ALA A 65 18.73 4.62 -16.13
CA ALA A 65 19.21 4.02 -14.89
C ALA A 65 20.75 4.04 -14.77
N VAL A 66 21.46 3.81 -15.88
CA VAL A 66 22.93 3.88 -15.95
C VAL A 66 23.42 5.31 -15.78
N LEU A 67 22.74 6.29 -16.38
CA LEU A 67 23.02 7.73 -16.21
C LEU A 67 22.61 8.28 -14.83
N GLY A 68 22.26 7.43 -13.86
CA GLY A 68 21.92 7.83 -12.50
C GLY A 68 20.47 8.30 -12.29
N HIS A 69 19.64 8.34 -13.33
CA HIS A 69 18.22 8.71 -13.26
C HIS A 69 17.30 7.52 -12.91
N ARG A 70 17.70 6.70 -11.93
CA ARG A 70 17.00 5.45 -11.55
C ARG A 70 15.54 5.67 -11.16
N ARG A 71 15.26 6.75 -10.41
CA ARG A 71 13.89 7.12 -10.00
C ARG A 71 13.00 7.49 -11.19
N THR A 72 13.54 8.29 -12.12
CA THR A 72 12.87 8.67 -13.37
C THR A 72 12.56 7.43 -14.23
N ALA A 73 13.52 6.52 -14.36
CA ALA A 73 13.34 5.25 -15.08
C ALA A 73 12.26 4.36 -14.45
N ALA A 74 12.31 4.17 -13.13
CA ALA A 74 11.33 3.38 -12.39
C ALA A 74 9.91 3.95 -12.53
N ARG A 75 9.78 5.29 -12.46
CA ARG A 75 8.50 5.96 -12.66
C ARG A 75 7.96 5.79 -14.08
N ALA A 76 8.80 6.00 -15.09
CA ALA A 76 8.43 5.86 -16.49
C ALA A 76 7.93 4.44 -16.80
N LEU A 77 8.66 3.42 -16.34
CA LEU A 77 8.27 2.01 -16.49
C LEU A 77 7.00 1.69 -15.70
N GLY A 78 6.88 2.16 -14.46
CA GLY A 78 5.68 1.98 -13.65
C GLY A 78 4.43 2.56 -14.31
N SER A 79 4.51 3.80 -14.80
CA SER A 79 3.41 4.46 -15.53
C SER A 79 3.05 3.71 -16.81
N LEU A 80 4.04 3.24 -17.58
CA LEU A 80 3.83 2.42 -18.78
C LEU A 80 3.09 1.12 -18.47
N LEU A 81 3.53 0.38 -17.44
CA LEU A 81 2.95 -0.91 -17.08
C LEU A 81 1.49 -0.75 -16.63
N VAL A 82 1.18 0.26 -15.82
CA VAL A 82 -0.19 0.56 -15.38
C VAL A 82 -1.07 0.97 -16.57
N ALA A 83 -0.58 1.85 -17.45
CA ALA A 83 -1.35 2.29 -18.62
C ALA A 83 -1.60 1.14 -19.60
N SER A 84 -0.61 0.27 -19.81
CA SER A 84 -0.74 -0.91 -20.67
C SER A 84 -1.74 -1.91 -20.10
N ALA A 85 -1.68 -2.21 -18.79
CA ALA A 85 -2.63 -3.09 -18.12
C ALA A 85 -4.06 -2.53 -18.18
N LEU A 86 -4.24 -1.25 -17.82
CA LEU A 86 -5.55 -0.59 -17.86
C LEU A 86 -6.14 -0.59 -19.27
N THR A 87 -5.31 -0.31 -20.27
CA THR A 87 -5.75 -0.26 -21.67
C THR A 87 -6.16 -1.64 -22.18
N ASN A 88 -5.31 -2.65 -22.01
CA ASN A 88 -5.51 -3.98 -22.60
C ASN A 88 -6.53 -4.83 -21.83
N VAL A 89 -6.61 -4.69 -20.51
CA VAL A 89 -7.52 -5.49 -19.68
C VAL A 89 -8.89 -4.85 -19.56
N ILE A 90 -8.98 -3.52 -19.52
CA ILE A 90 -10.23 -2.83 -19.20
C ILE A 90 -10.75 -2.04 -20.39
N ALA A 91 -9.98 -1.06 -20.88
CA ALA A 91 -10.49 -0.12 -21.89
C ALA A 91 -10.87 -0.82 -23.20
N LYS A 92 -10.03 -1.73 -23.70
CA LYS A 92 -10.30 -2.50 -24.93
C LYS A 92 -11.49 -3.46 -24.81
N GLN A 93 -11.76 -3.97 -23.60
CA GLN A 93 -12.90 -4.86 -23.36
C GLN A 93 -14.22 -4.07 -23.26
N LEU A 94 -14.16 -2.83 -22.75
CA LEU A 94 -15.34 -2.00 -22.56
C LEU A 94 -15.78 -1.28 -23.85
N PHE A 95 -14.84 -0.70 -24.60
CA PHE A 95 -15.15 0.29 -25.64
C PHE A 95 -14.92 -0.17 -27.09
N GLY A 96 -14.55 -1.43 -27.31
CA GLY A 96 -13.98 -1.98 -28.55
C GLY A 96 -14.43 -1.35 -29.89
N GLY A 97 -13.52 -1.34 -30.87
CA GLY A 97 -13.75 -0.73 -32.18
C GLY A 97 -13.17 -1.51 -33.35
N ASP A 98 -13.73 -1.26 -34.53
CA ASP A 98 -13.25 -1.77 -35.80
C ASP A 98 -11.95 -1.05 -36.22
N ARG A 99 -11.06 -1.78 -36.90
CA ARG A 99 -9.80 -1.23 -37.43
C ARG A 99 -10.03 -0.55 -38.79
N PRO A 100 -9.12 0.34 -39.22
CA PRO A 100 -9.09 0.80 -40.61
C PRO A 100 -9.01 -0.39 -41.59
N LEU A 101 -9.67 -0.26 -42.74
CA LEU A 101 -9.66 -1.30 -43.77
C LEU A 101 -8.25 -1.42 -44.36
N LEU A 102 -7.65 -2.62 -44.32
CA LEU A 102 -6.31 -2.85 -44.90
C LEU A 102 -6.27 -2.61 -46.42
N ALA A 103 -7.42 -2.73 -47.10
CA ALA A 103 -7.55 -2.46 -48.53
C ALA A 103 -7.18 -1.01 -48.90
N ASP A 104 -7.35 -0.07 -47.97
CA ASP A 104 -7.07 1.36 -48.18
C ASP A 104 -5.61 1.73 -47.82
N VAL A 105 -4.81 0.77 -47.36
CA VAL A 105 -3.43 0.98 -46.90
C VAL A 105 -2.45 0.39 -47.92
N PRO A 106 -1.44 1.15 -48.37
CA PRO A 106 -0.40 0.62 -49.27
C PRO A 106 0.27 -0.65 -48.72
N ILE A 107 0.47 -1.67 -49.56
CA ILE A 107 1.02 -2.99 -49.17
C ILE A 107 2.35 -2.86 -48.42
N GLY A 108 3.21 -1.92 -48.81
CA GLY A 108 4.51 -1.66 -48.15
C GLY A 108 4.43 -1.15 -46.71
N ARG A 109 3.23 -0.75 -46.24
CA ARG A 109 2.96 -0.24 -44.89
C ARG A 109 2.24 -1.25 -44.01
N HIS A 110 1.89 -2.42 -44.53
CA HIS A 110 1.19 -3.44 -43.77
C HIS A 110 2.10 -4.00 -42.67
N LEU A 111 1.52 -4.24 -41.49
CA LEU A 111 2.22 -4.95 -40.43
C LEU A 111 2.34 -6.44 -40.80
N PRO A 112 3.50 -7.07 -40.57
CA PRO A 112 3.69 -8.51 -40.84
C PRO A 112 2.70 -9.42 -40.10
N ARG A 113 2.18 -8.95 -38.96
CA ARG A 113 1.15 -9.63 -38.17
C ARG A 113 0.06 -8.62 -37.79
N PRO A 114 -1.10 -8.63 -38.47
CA PRO A 114 -2.20 -7.74 -38.13
C PRO A 114 -2.76 -8.12 -36.74
N PRO A 115 -3.05 -7.15 -35.86
CA PRO A 115 -3.44 -7.48 -34.50
C PRO A 115 -4.93 -7.85 -34.42
N VAL A 116 -5.25 -8.92 -33.69
CA VAL A 116 -6.61 -9.50 -33.60
C VAL A 116 -7.49 -8.91 -32.49
N THR A 117 -6.95 -8.01 -31.65
CA THR A 117 -7.69 -7.38 -30.54
C THR A 117 -8.47 -6.15 -31.00
N PRO A 118 -9.45 -5.65 -30.22
CA PRO A 118 -10.14 -4.38 -30.50
C PRO A 118 -9.18 -3.19 -30.70
N SER A 119 -9.55 -2.25 -31.57
CA SER A 119 -8.70 -1.11 -31.97
C SER A 119 -8.66 0.02 -30.94
N PHE A 120 -9.78 0.28 -30.25
CA PHE A 120 -9.94 1.43 -29.36
C PHE A 120 -9.79 1.06 -27.86
N PRO A 121 -9.05 1.85 -27.05
CA PRO A 121 -8.04 2.84 -27.46
C PRO A 121 -6.70 2.17 -27.83
N SER A 122 -5.80 2.91 -28.47
CA SER A 122 -4.49 2.39 -28.88
C SER A 122 -3.57 2.18 -27.67
N GLY A 123 -3.22 0.90 -27.41
CA GLY A 123 -2.34 0.51 -26.31
C GLY A 123 -0.89 1.00 -26.46
N HIS A 124 -0.37 1.06 -27.69
CA HIS A 124 0.98 1.57 -27.97
C HIS A 124 1.06 3.07 -27.69
N SER A 125 0.08 3.84 -28.16
CA SER A 125 0.01 5.27 -27.90
C SER A 125 -0.17 5.56 -26.41
N ALA A 126 -1.00 4.78 -25.70
CA ALA A 126 -1.14 4.88 -24.26
C ALA A 126 0.15 4.59 -23.49
N SER A 127 0.86 3.52 -23.87
CA SER A 127 2.13 3.13 -23.25
C SER A 127 3.22 4.20 -23.50
N ALA A 128 3.29 4.72 -24.72
CA ALA A 128 4.25 5.76 -25.11
C ALA A 128 4.02 7.07 -24.34
N ALA A 129 2.76 7.54 -24.29
CA ALA A 129 2.40 8.73 -23.54
C ALA A 129 2.64 8.56 -22.03
N ALA A 130 2.27 7.41 -21.46
CA ALA A 130 2.47 7.15 -20.05
C ALA A 130 3.95 7.14 -19.65
N PHE A 131 4.80 6.52 -20.48
CA PHE A 131 6.25 6.48 -20.24
C PHE A 131 6.87 7.88 -20.26
N VAL A 132 6.64 8.64 -21.34
CA VAL A 132 7.24 9.99 -21.48
C VAL A 132 6.66 10.98 -20.48
N THR A 133 5.36 10.91 -20.18
CA THR A 133 4.75 11.73 -19.13
C THR A 133 5.32 11.35 -17.76
N GLY A 134 5.56 10.06 -17.50
CA GLY A 134 6.23 9.58 -16.29
C GLY A 134 7.64 10.17 -16.13
N ILE A 135 8.40 10.27 -17.22
CA ILE A 135 9.69 10.99 -17.24
C ILE A 135 9.48 12.48 -16.96
N ALA A 136 8.56 13.13 -17.68
CA ALA A 136 8.31 14.57 -17.57
C ALA A 136 7.90 15.02 -16.16
N ILE A 137 7.25 14.14 -15.39
CA ILE A 137 6.84 14.43 -14.01
C ILE A 137 8.05 14.59 -13.06
N GLU A 138 9.13 13.85 -13.30
CA GLU A 138 10.36 13.90 -12.49
C GLU A 138 11.39 14.86 -13.12
N GLN A 139 11.48 14.88 -14.46
CA GLN A 139 12.38 15.72 -15.24
C GLN A 139 11.65 16.30 -16.47
N PRO A 140 11.04 17.49 -16.35
CA PRO A 140 10.22 18.09 -17.40
C PRO A 140 10.97 18.28 -18.72
N ARG A 141 12.23 18.73 -18.67
CA ARG A 141 13.06 18.97 -19.86
C ARG A 141 13.36 17.67 -20.63
N LEU A 142 13.71 16.61 -19.91
CA LEU A 142 13.97 15.30 -20.50
C LEU A 142 12.70 14.68 -21.09
N GLY A 143 11.57 14.83 -20.38
CA GLY A 143 10.26 14.41 -20.89
C GLY A 143 9.87 15.15 -22.17
N ALA A 144 10.07 16.47 -22.22
CA ALA A 144 9.84 17.28 -23.41
C ALA A 144 10.75 16.83 -24.58
N ALA A 145 12.02 16.54 -24.31
CA ALA A 145 12.96 16.02 -25.32
C ALA A 145 12.54 14.65 -25.87
N LEU A 146 11.87 13.81 -25.07
CA LEU A 146 11.39 12.48 -25.48
C LEU A 146 9.95 12.49 -26.04
N ALA A 147 9.22 13.59 -25.94
CA ALA A 147 7.86 13.71 -26.47
C ALA A 147 7.77 13.41 -27.99
N PRO A 148 8.71 13.86 -28.85
CA PRO A 148 8.73 13.48 -30.26
C PRO A 148 8.81 11.97 -30.49
N VAL A 149 9.49 11.22 -29.62
CA VAL A 149 9.59 9.76 -29.73
C VAL A 149 8.21 9.11 -29.50
N ALA A 150 7.49 9.54 -28.45
CA ALA A 150 6.13 9.05 -28.20
C ALA A 150 5.16 9.42 -29.31
N LEU A 151 5.25 10.63 -29.85
CA LEU A 151 4.45 11.08 -31.00
C LEU A 151 4.81 10.31 -32.28
N GLY A 152 6.08 9.95 -32.48
CA GLY A 152 6.53 9.11 -33.59
C GLY A 152 5.96 7.69 -33.51
N VAL A 153 5.93 7.09 -32.31
CA VAL A 153 5.26 5.79 -32.08
C VAL A 153 3.76 5.90 -32.30
N ALA A 154 3.13 7.00 -31.87
CA ALA A 154 1.71 7.25 -32.10
C ALA A 154 1.40 7.39 -33.61
N TYR A 155 2.22 8.14 -34.33
CA TYR A 155 2.11 8.32 -35.78
C TYR A 155 2.32 7.01 -36.53
N SER A 156 3.28 6.17 -36.12
CA SER A 156 3.53 4.89 -36.79
C SER A 156 2.27 4.00 -36.80
N ARG A 157 1.39 4.10 -35.79
CA ARG A 157 0.12 3.37 -35.73
C ARG A 157 -0.90 3.84 -36.76
N LEU A 158 -0.89 5.13 -37.10
CA LEU A 158 -1.69 5.70 -38.18
C LEU A 158 -1.09 5.31 -39.53
N HIS A 159 0.23 5.43 -39.67
CA HIS A 159 0.97 5.16 -40.91
C HIS A 159 0.82 3.70 -41.38
N THR A 160 0.83 2.74 -40.47
CA THR A 160 0.62 1.33 -40.80
C THR A 160 -0.87 0.95 -40.89
N GLY A 161 -1.78 1.91 -40.79
CA GLY A 161 -3.22 1.68 -40.80
C GLY A 161 -3.74 0.80 -39.65
N ALA A 162 -2.99 0.70 -38.56
CA ALA A 162 -3.33 -0.21 -37.46
C ALA A 162 -4.47 0.33 -36.58
N HIS A 163 -4.65 1.65 -36.56
CA HIS A 163 -5.57 2.38 -35.69
C HIS A 163 -6.12 3.65 -36.37
N TRP A 164 -7.31 4.08 -35.96
CA TRP A 164 -7.86 5.39 -36.31
C TRP A 164 -7.18 6.52 -35.51
N LEU A 165 -7.32 7.78 -35.98
CA LEU A 165 -6.78 8.94 -35.28
C LEU A 165 -7.33 9.07 -33.86
N SER A 166 -8.63 8.86 -33.68
CA SER A 166 -9.29 8.86 -32.36
C SER A 166 -8.78 7.75 -31.44
N ASP A 167 -8.44 6.57 -31.95
CA ASP A 167 -7.84 5.49 -31.15
C ASP A 167 -6.48 5.93 -30.60
N VAL A 168 -5.69 6.64 -31.42
CA VAL A 168 -4.36 7.14 -31.07
C VAL A 168 -4.47 8.30 -30.06
N VAL A 169 -5.33 9.28 -30.31
CA VAL A 169 -5.56 10.41 -29.39
C VAL A 169 -6.11 9.92 -28.06
N GLY A 170 -7.10 9.01 -28.07
CA GLY A 170 -7.65 8.39 -26.87
C GLY A 170 -6.59 7.61 -26.09
N GLY A 171 -5.70 6.90 -26.79
CA GLY A 171 -4.54 6.23 -26.19
C GLY A 171 -3.61 7.22 -25.50
N LEU A 172 -3.16 8.28 -26.21
CA LEU A 172 -2.27 9.31 -25.66
C LEU A 172 -2.86 9.97 -24.41
N ALA A 173 -4.13 10.38 -24.46
CA ALA A 173 -4.83 11.01 -23.34
C ALA A 173 -4.93 10.09 -22.12
N LEU A 174 -5.29 8.81 -22.33
CA LEU A 174 -5.36 7.82 -21.27
C LEU A 174 -3.97 7.59 -20.64
N GLY A 175 -2.93 7.43 -21.45
CA GLY A 175 -1.56 7.23 -20.98
C GLY A 175 -1.05 8.39 -20.13
N ALA A 176 -1.20 9.62 -20.62
CA ALA A 176 -0.82 10.83 -19.89
C ALA A 176 -1.64 10.99 -18.59
N GLY A 177 -2.94 10.71 -18.63
CA GLY A 177 -3.82 10.75 -17.46
C GLY A 177 -3.42 9.74 -16.39
N VAL A 178 -3.10 8.51 -16.77
CA VAL A 178 -2.60 7.47 -15.86
C VAL A 178 -1.27 7.88 -15.21
N ALA A 179 -0.33 8.40 -16.00
CA ALA A 179 0.95 8.89 -15.47
C ALA A 179 0.74 10.07 -14.50
N GLY A 180 -0.09 11.05 -14.85
CA GLY A 180 -0.45 12.19 -13.99
C GLY A 180 -1.12 11.76 -12.68
N LEU A 181 -2.08 10.83 -12.74
CA LEU A 181 -2.73 10.28 -11.56
C LEU A 181 -1.76 9.54 -10.65
N SER A 182 -0.86 8.72 -11.24
CA SER A 182 0.21 8.05 -10.50
C SER A 182 1.14 9.05 -9.80
N ALA A 183 1.30 10.26 -10.34
CA ALA A 183 2.09 11.35 -9.73
C ALA A 183 1.39 12.04 -8.59
N ALA A 184 0.09 12.31 -8.72
CA ALA A 184 -0.72 12.82 -7.63
C ALA A 184 -0.71 11.86 -6.42
N ILE A 185 -0.64 10.55 -6.67
CA ILE A 185 -0.58 9.52 -5.63
C ILE A 185 0.85 9.38 -5.05
N ALA A 186 1.88 9.37 -5.90
CA ALA A 186 3.26 9.04 -5.51
C ALA A 186 4.13 10.24 -5.08
N ARG A 187 3.76 11.49 -5.39
CA ARG A 187 4.53 12.66 -4.92
C ARG A 187 4.48 12.71 -3.39
N PRO A 188 5.62 12.74 -2.68
CA PRO A 188 5.68 13.16 -1.28
C PRO A 188 5.23 14.62 -1.22
N GLY A 189 3.94 14.88 -1.15
CA GLY A 189 3.42 16.18 -0.72
C GLY A 189 4.01 16.51 0.64
N ALA A 190 4.43 17.77 0.80
CA ALA A 190 5.01 18.37 2.00
C ALA A 190 4.20 18.19 3.32
N GLY A 191 3.09 17.47 3.31
CA GLY A 191 2.31 17.08 4.50
C GLY A 191 2.68 15.73 5.13
N ASP A 192 3.80 15.09 4.74
CA ASP A 192 4.39 13.99 5.53
C ASP A 192 5.25 14.52 6.71
N VAL A 193 5.42 15.85 6.80
CA VAL A 193 6.17 16.52 7.88
C VAL A 193 5.31 16.73 9.14
N ASP A 194 3.97 16.60 9.04
CA ASP A 194 3.04 16.63 10.19
C ASP A 194 2.72 15.20 10.68
N ALA A 195 3.74 14.35 10.81
CA ALA A 195 3.66 13.34 11.86
C ALA A 195 3.59 14.14 13.17
N PRO A 196 2.46 14.11 13.93
CA PRO A 196 2.42 14.77 15.22
C PRO A 196 3.64 14.31 16.02
N ALA A 197 4.28 15.22 16.76
CA ALA A 197 5.35 14.84 17.67
C ALA A 197 4.91 13.61 18.49
N PRO A 198 5.79 12.61 18.68
CA PRO A 198 5.43 11.39 19.38
C PRO A 198 4.80 11.77 20.72
N SER A 199 3.54 11.40 20.89
CA SER A 199 2.76 11.79 22.06
C SER A 199 2.91 10.77 23.18
N GLY A 200 2.50 11.14 24.40
CA GLY A 200 2.73 10.38 25.63
C GLY A 200 3.80 11.04 26.50
N ALA A 201 3.58 10.97 27.82
CA ALA A 201 4.49 11.49 28.82
C ALA A 201 5.80 10.68 28.84
N ASP A 202 6.93 11.37 28.75
CA ASP A 202 8.25 10.76 28.92
C ASP A 202 8.34 10.04 30.27
N ARG A 203 8.99 8.89 30.26
CA ARG A 203 9.22 8.05 31.43
C ARG A 203 10.63 7.48 31.39
N ARG A 204 11.25 7.40 32.57
CA ARG A 204 12.50 6.64 32.72
C ARG A 204 12.18 5.16 32.86
N LEU A 205 12.80 4.37 31.98
CA LEU A 205 12.78 2.91 31.96
C LEU A 205 14.15 2.39 32.40
N PRO A 206 14.27 1.09 32.75
CA PRO A 206 15.56 0.49 33.10
C PRO A 206 16.58 0.65 31.96
N GLU A 207 17.68 1.34 32.22
CA GLU A 207 18.75 1.48 31.23
C GLU A 207 19.54 0.18 31.06
N SER A 208 19.98 -0.09 29.83
CA SER A 208 20.89 -1.20 29.54
C SER A 208 21.94 -0.77 28.51
N PRO A 209 23.07 -0.20 28.97
CA PRO A 209 24.11 0.32 28.08
C PRO A 209 24.73 -0.74 27.15
N ASP A 210 24.92 -1.96 27.65
CA ASP A 210 25.60 -3.07 26.97
C ASP A 210 24.66 -4.23 26.60
N GLY A 211 23.36 -4.12 26.89
CA GLY A 211 22.37 -5.17 26.66
C GLY A 211 22.16 -6.15 27.82
N ALA A 212 22.83 -5.97 28.97
CA ALA A 212 22.63 -6.86 30.13
C ALA A 212 21.16 -6.91 30.59
N GLY A 213 20.61 -8.13 30.64
CA GLY A 213 19.21 -8.40 31.02
C GLY A 213 18.18 -8.10 29.94
N VAL A 214 18.61 -7.94 28.68
CA VAL A 214 17.75 -7.72 27.52
C VAL A 214 17.65 -9.00 26.70
N PHE A 215 16.43 -9.46 26.44
CA PHE A 215 16.15 -10.58 25.52
C PHE A 215 15.48 -10.06 24.26
N ILE A 216 16.09 -10.23 23.09
CA ILE A 216 15.59 -9.69 21.81
C ILE A 216 15.26 -10.84 20.86
N VAL A 217 13.99 -10.94 20.46
CA VAL A 217 13.56 -11.84 19.40
C VAL A 217 13.80 -11.21 18.03
N VAL A 218 14.43 -11.95 17.11
CA VAL A 218 14.77 -11.47 15.77
C VAL A 218 14.07 -12.30 14.71
N ASN A 219 13.17 -11.68 13.96
CA ASN A 219 12.45 -12.32 12.85
C ASN A 219 13.08 -11.95 11.50
N ARG A 220 13.97 -12.81 10.98
CA ARG A 220 14.65 -12.61 9.68
C ARG A 220 13.70 -12.67 8.47
N ALA A 221 12.57 -13.35 8.58
CA ALA A 221 11.58 -13.41 7.50
C ALA A 221 10.86 -12.07 7.29
N SER A 222 10.81 -11.23 8.32
CA SER A 222 10.17 -9.92 8.29
C SER A 222 11.12 -8.83 7.77
N GLY A 223 11.45 -8.77 6.47
CA GLY A 223 12.22 -7.62 5.94
C GLY A 223 13.20 -7.82 4.78
N THR A 224 12.90 -8.66 3.79
CA THR A 224 13.75 -8.88 2.60
C THR A 224 13.79 -7.71 1.59
N SER A 225 13.99 -6.47 2.08
CA SER A 225 14.34 -5.33 1.21
C SER A 225 15.85 -5.19 1.13
N VAL A 226 16.39 -5.32 -0.09
CA VAL A 226 17.82 -5.39 -0.49
C VAL A 226 18.64 -4.10 -0.21
N LEU A 227 18.19 -3.22 0.70
CA LEU A 227 18.68 -1.83 0.82
C LEU A 227 18.92 -1.33 2.26
N ARG A 228 19.02 -2.22 3.28
CA ARG A 228 19.33 -1.82 4.67
C ARG A 228 20.51 -2.61 5.22
N THR A 229 21.35 -1.94 6.02
CA THR A 229 22.34 -2.60 6.90
C THR A 229 21.63 -3.60 7.78
N ASP A 230 22.21 -4.80 7.92
CA ASP A 230 21.64 -5.86 8.74
C ASP A 230 21.47 -5.36 10.20
N PRO A 231 20.24 -5.31 10.75
CA PRO A 231 19.99 -4.87 12.11
C PRO A 231 20.78 -5.68 13.14
N MET A 232 21.07 -6.96 12.86
CA MET A 232 21.87 -7.83 13.73
C MET A 232 23.27 -7.26 14.00
N GLN A 233 23.95 -6.76 12.97
CA GLN A 233 25.30 -6.21 13.13
C GLN A 233 25.35 -5.00 14.05
N VAL A 234 24.26 -4.22 14.11
CA VAL A 234 24.15 -3.07 15.03
C VAL A 234 23.86 -3.57 16.44
N LEU A 235 22.92 -4.51 16.60
CA LEU A 235 22.56 -5.08 17.89
C LEU A 235 23.75 -5.81 18.54
N GLU A 236 24.44 -6.70 17.83
CA GLU A 236 25.60 -7.45 18.34
C GLU A 236 26.74 -6.52 18.77
N ARG A 237 26.99 -5.46 17.99
CA ARG A 237 28.06 -4.49 18.27
C ARG A 237 27.73 -3.56 19.44
N ARG A 238 26.49 -3.10 19.55
CA ARG A 238 26.11 -2.07 20.54
C ARG A 238 25.52 -2.65 21.82
N LEU A 239 24.98 -3.87 21.76
CA LEU A 239 24.39 -4.59 22.88
C LEU A 239 25.02 -5.99 23.02
N PRO A 240 26.35 -6.07 23.25
CA PRO A 240 27.09 -7.35 23.25
C PRO A 240 26.63 -8.36 24.32
N ARG A 241 25.89 -7.91 25.34
CA ARG A 241 25.34 -8.77 26.41
C ARG A 241 23.85 -9.00 26.30
N ALA A 242 23.20 -8.48 25.24
CA ALA A 242 21.81 -8.83 24.97
C ALA A 242 21.72 -10.27 24.43
N GLU A 243 20.74 -11.02 24.89
CA GLU A 243 20.44 -12.34 24.33
C GLU A 243 19.62 -12.16 23.05
N LEU A 244 20.23 -12.46 21.90
CA LEU A 244 19.58 -12.38 20.60
C LEU A 244 19.04 -13.76 20.21
N HIS A 245 17.72 -13.91 20.19
CA HIS A 245 17.05 -15.14 19.79
C HIS A 245 16.51 -15.01 18.36
N VAL A 246 17.20 -15.62 17.41
CA VAL A 246 16.77 -15.64 16.00
C VAL A 246 15.71 -16.70 15.80
N LEU A 247 14.52 -16.31 15.32
CA LEU A 247 13.44 -17.25 15.05
C LEU A 247 13.75 -18.11 13.82
N ASP A 248 13.55 -19.41 13.96
CA ASP A 248 13.62 -20.40 12.88
C ASP A 248 12.25 -21.06 12.62
N GLY A 249 11.26 -20.23 12.35
CA GLY A 249 9.87 -20.66 12.11
C GLY A 249 8.98 -20.72 13.36
N ASP A 250 9.56 -20.54 14.54
CA ASP A 250 8.82 -20.47 15.81
C ASP A 250 8.02 -19.18 15.96
N ASP A 251 6.94 -19.26 16.75
CA ASP A 251 6.11 -18.13 17.14
C ASP A 251 6.89 -17.18 18.09
N PRO A 252 7.00 -15.88 17.78
CA PRO A 252 7.66 -14.90 18.65
C PRO A 252 7.16 -14.90 20.09
N ALA A 253 5.85 -15.08 20.31
CA ALA A 253 5.29 -15.07 21.66
C ALA A 253 5.75 -16.29 22.47
N THR A 254 5.87 -17.46 21.84
CA THR A 254 6.38 -18.68 22.49
C THR A 254 7.82 -18.51 22.96
N ALA A 255 8.70 -17.92 22.15
CA ALA A 255 10.09 -17.64 22.54
C ALA A 255 10.17 -16.68 23.74
N VAL A 256 9.35 -15.63 23.74
CA VAL A 256 9.31 -14.66 24.86
C VAL A 256 8.76 -15.29 26.14
N ARG A 257 7.68 -16.07 26.06
CA ARG A 257 7.14 -16.81 27.22
C ARG A 257 8.20 -17.73 27.83
N ALA A 258 8.92 -18.47 26.99
CA ALA A 258 9.99 -19.34 27.45
C ALA A 258 11.11 -18.56 28.14
N ALA A 259 11.46 -17.37 27.64
CA ALA A 259 12.47 -16.52 28.27
C ALA A 259 12.01 -15.93 29.61
N LEU A 260 10.75 -15.50 29.71
CA LEU A 260 10.15 -14.92 30.91
C LEU A 260 9.87 -15.94 32.02
N ALA A 261 9.78 -17.22 31.68
CA ALA A 261 9.55 -18.32 32.64
C ALA A 261 10.84 -18.88 33.27
N ARG A 262 12.02 -18.34 32.93
CA ARG A 262 13.31 -18.77 33.48
C ARG A 262 13.47 -18.29 34.93
N ASP A 263 14.35 -18.94 35.70
CA ASP A 263 14.67 -18.54 37.08
C ASP A 263 15.22 -17.11 37.17
N GLU A 264 16.02 -16.72 36.17
CA GLU A 264 16.50 -15.34 35.95
C GLU A 264 15.88 -14.78 34.67
N PRO A 265 14.64 -14.24 34.74
CA PRO A 265 13.96 -13.72 33.57
C PRO A 265 14.60 -12.40 33.09
N PRO A 266 14.52 -12.09 31.78
CA PRO A 266 15.00 -10.81 31.26
C PRO A 266 14.20 -9.65 31.85
N ARG A 267 14.88 -8.55 32.15
CA ARG A 267 14.25 -7.32 32.66
C ARG A 267 13.58 -6.51 31.54
N ILE A 268 14.00 -6.74 30.30
CA ILE A 268 13.58 -6.02 29.10
C ILE A 268 13.40 -7.03 27.98
N VAL A 269 12.26 -6.94 27.29
CA VAL A 269 12.00 -7.77 26.10
C VAL A 269 12.04 -6.88 24.86
N GLY A 270 12.75 -7.35 23.84
CA GLY A 270 12.91 -6.67 22.56
C GLY A 270 12.42 -7.51 21.39
N VAL A 271 12.09 -6.83 20.29
CA VAL A 271 11.70 -7.46 19.03
C VAL A 271 12.26 -6.70 17.85
N CYS A 272 12.96 -7.42 16.97
CA CYS A 272 13.38 -6.96 15.66
C CYS A 272 12.56 -7.70 14.58
N GLY A 273 11.47 -7.08 14.13
CA GLY A 273 10.54 -7.72 13.20
C GLY A 273 9.51 -6.77 12.60
N GLY A 274 8.50 -7.33 11.93
CA GLY A 274 7.34 -6.61 11.41
C GLY A 274 6.23 -6.44 12.46
N ASP A 275 5.15 -5.75 12.09
CA ASP A 275 4.08 -5.36 13.02
C ASP A 275 3.42 -6.55 13.74
N GLY A 276 3.28 -7.71 13.10
CA GLY A 276 2.78 -8.94 13.72
C GLY A 276 3.68 -9.46 14.85
N SER A 277 4.98 -9.63 14.58
CA SER A 277 5.95 -10.02 15.61
C SER A 277 6.01 -8.99 16.75
N VAL A 278 5.87 -7.70 16.43
CA VAL A 278 5.81 -6.66 17.46
C VAL A 278 4.57 -6.82 18.34
N ALA A 279 3.39 -7.10 17.76
CA ALA A 279 2.15 -7.32 18.51
C ALA A 279 2.24 -8.57 19.41
N ALA A 280 2.76 -9.68 18.88
CA ALA A 280 2.96 -10.93 19.63
C ALA A 280 3.88 -10.73 20.84
N VAL A 281 5.04 -10.09 20.63
CA VAL A 281 5.99 -9.81 21.71
C VAL A 281 5.45 -8.77 22.70
N ALA A 282 4.72 -7.76 22.22
CA ALA A 282 4.10 -6.76 23.09
C ALA A 282 3.00 -7.35 24.00
N HIS A 283 2.27 -8.36 23.51
CA HIS A 283 1.29 -9.07 24.33
C HIS A 283 1.95 -9.72 25.55
N GLU A 284 3.04 -10.45 25.34
CA GLU A 284 3.79 -11.11 26.40
C GLU A 284 4.51 -10.12 27.32
N ALA A 285 5.13 -9.08 26.75
CA ALA A 285 5.78 -8.02 27.54
C ALA A 285 4.79 -7.32 28.46
N ARG A 286 3.59 -7.00 27.96
CA ARG A 286 2.50 -6.43 28.74
C ARG A 286 2.03 -7.37 29.85
N ALA A 287 1.83 -8.65 29.54
CA ALA A 287 1.35 -9.64 30.50
C ALA A 287 2.33 -9.83 31.67
N ALA A 288 3.64 -9.79 31.38
CA ALA A 288 4.69 -9.89 32.39
C ALA A 288 5.06 -8.54 33.06
N GLY A 289 4.51 -7.42 32.60
CA GLY A 289 4.82 -6.09 33.15
C GLY A 289 6.26 -5.62 32.87
N VAL A 290 6.89 -6.11 31.79
CA VAL A 290 8.25 -5.75 31.40
C VAL A 290 8.26 -4.73 30.26
N PRO A 291 9.20 -3.77 30.22
CA PRO A 291 9.31 -2.80 29.14
C PRO A 291 9.64 -3.44 27.79
N LEU A 292 9.05 -2.89 26.73
CA LEU A 292 9.21 -3.35 25.36
C LEU A 292 10.20 -2.48 24.56
N LEU A 293 11.23 -3.10 24.01
CA LEU A 293 12.11 -2.51 22.99
C LEU A 293 11.64 -2.90 21.58
N VAL A 294 11.26 -1.92 20.76
CA VAL A 294 10.85 -2.18 19.37
C VAL A 294 11.95 -1.75 18.42
N VAL A 295 12.55 -2.73 17.73
CA VAL A 295 13.59 -2.52 16.72
C VAL A 295 12.96 -2.67 15.32
N PRO A 296 13.07 -1.65 14.44
CA PRO A 296 12.40 -1.68 13.14
C PRO A 296 13.05 -2.69 12.17
N GLY A 297 12.48 -3.91 12.10
CA GLY A 297 12.93 -4.97 11.18
C GLY A 297 12.08 -5.12 9.91
N GLY A 298 10.78 -4.83 10.00
CA GLY A 298 9.80 -5.07 8.94
C GLY A 298 9.67 -3.99 7.85
N THR A 299 8.69 -4.21 6.96
CA THR A 299 8.42 -3.34 5.79
C THR A 299 7.73 -2.03 6.19
N PHE A 300 6.76 -2.08 7.09
CA PHE A 300 5.90 -0.93 7.42
C PHE A 300 6.22 -0.31 8.78
N ASN A 301 6.58 -1.14 9.76
CA ASN A 301 7.02 -0.75 11.11
C ASN A 301 6.11 0.32 11.73
N HIS A 302 4.79 0.13 11.60
CA HIS A 302 3.78 1.12 11.99
C HIS A 302 3.90 1.49 13.46
N PHE A 303 4.05 0.50 14.34
CA PHE A 303 4.19 0.76 15.76
C PHE A 303 5.54 1.42 16.10
N ALA A 304 6.65 0.88 15.58
CA ALA A 304 8.00 1.41 15.81
C ALA A 304 8.12 2.88 15.38
N ARG A 305 7.56 3.23 14.22
CA ARG A 305 7.53 4.62 13.71
C ARG A 305 6.73 5.54 14.61
N THR A 306 5.60 5.07 15.16
CA THR A 306 4.79 5.87 16.08
C THR A 306 5.50 6.05 17.42
N ALA A 307 6.24 5.02 17.87
CA ALA A 307 7.09 5.08 19.06
C ALA A 307 8.33 5.97 18.89
N GLY A 308 8.62 6.49 17.69
CA GLY A 308 9.82 7.26 17.39
C GLY A 308 11.06 6.42 17.08
N ALA A 309 10.98 5.09 17.22
CA ALA A 309 12.03 4.13 16.87
C ALA A 309 12.12 3.91 15.34
N ALA A 310 12.48 4.96 14.61
CA ALA A 310 12.53 4.95 13.15
C ALA A 310 13.74 4.18 12.57
N SER A 311 14.78 3.96 13.38
CA SER A 311 15.98 3.17 13.04
C SER A 311 16.40 2.27 14.20
N VAL A 312 17.28 1.30 13.91
CA VAL A 312 17.88 0.43 14.94
C VAL A 312 18.69 1.27 15.92
N ASP A 313 19.48 2.22 15.44
CA ASP A 313 20.29 3.11 16.29
C ASP A 313 19.44 3.91 17.27
N LEU A 314 18.31 4.46 16.81
CA LEU A 314 17.40 5.22 17.67
C LEU A 314 16.78 4.33 18.75
N ALA A 315 16.39 3.10 18.41
CA ALA A 315 15.87 2.16 19.39
C ALA A 315 16.92 1.79 20.46
N VAL A 316 18.16 1.52 20.03
CA VAL A 316 19.28 1.21 20.93
C VAL A 316 19.65 2.41 21.80
N ASP A 317 19.70 3.61 21.23
CA ASP A 317 19.94 4.85 21.96
C ASP A 317 18.93 5.06 23.09
N ALA A 318 17.64 4.85 22.82
CA ALA A 318 16.58 4.96 23.81
C ALA A 318 16.75 3.94 24.95
N LEU A 319 17.10 2.70 24.62
CA LEU A 319 17.42 1.65 25.60
C LEU A 319 18.61 2.04 26.48
N GLN A 320 19.71 2.50 25.88
CA GLN A 320 20.93 2.84 26.60
C GLN A 320 20.76 4.04 27.53
N ARG A 321 19.86 4.97 27.20
CA ARG A 321 19.52 6.14 28.03
C ARG A 321 18.36 5.90 28.99
N GLY A 322 17.70 4.75 28.91
CA GLY A 322 16.49 4.46 29.69
C GLY A 322 15.32 5.40 29.37
N GLU A 323 15.20 5.81 28.11
CA GLU A 323 14.16 6.74 27.63
C GLU A 323 12.96 5.96 27.10
N GLY A 324 11.77 6.27 27.60
CA GLY A 324 10.55 5.59 27.18
C GLY A 324 9.27 6.37 27.42
N VAL A 325 8.16 5.69 27.16
CA VAL A 325 6.81 6.25 27.21
C VAL A 325 5.82 5.16 27.56
N ARG A 326 4.71 5.53 28.21
CA ARG A 326 3.55 4.64 28.35
C ARG A 326 2.64 4.75 27.14
N ALA A 327 2.43 3.63 26.47
CA ALA A 327 1.51 3.48 25.37
C ALA A 327 0.18 2.89 25.81
N ASP A 328 -0.90 3.43 25.27
CA ASP A 328 -2.20 2.80 25.24
C ASP A 328 -2.16 1.60 24.30
N VAL A 329 -2.93 0.59 24.64
CA VAL A 329 -3.21 -0.58 23.81
C VAL A 329 -4.70 -0.84 23.81
N ALA A 330 -5.19 -1.67 22.89
CA ALA A 330 -6.53 -2.22 22.97
C ALA A 330 -6.50 -3.69 23.39
N GLU A 331 -7.55 -4.12 24.07
CA GLU A 331 -7.84 -5.53 24.36
C GLU A 331 -8.97 -5.99 23.46
N LEU A 332 -8.69 -7.02 22.66
CA LEU A 332 -9.66 -7.75 21.86
C LEU A 332 -10.05 -9.04 22.60
N ARG A 333 -11.35 -9.28 22.80
CA ARG A 333 -11.86 -10.50 23.43
C ARG A 333 -12.91 -11.16 22.57
N PHE A 334 -12.80 -12.48 22.42
CA PHE A 334 -13.85 -13.32 21.83
C PHE A 334 -14.69 -13.93 22.95
N ALA A 335 -15.97 -13.59 23.02
CA ALA A 335 -16.86 -13.98 24.11
C ALA A 335 -16.19 -13.76 25.48
N ASP A 336 -16.08 -14.80 26.30
CA ASP A 336 -15.48 -14.77 27.64
C ASP A 336 -14.00 -15.22 27.67
N GLY A 337 -13.36 -15.30 26.49
CA GLY A 337 -11.97 -15.75 26.34
C GLY A 337 -10.92 -14.76 26.86
N PRO A 338 -9.63 -15.17 26.85
CA PRO A 338 -8.53 -14.31 27.26
C PRO A 338 -8.41 -13.07 26.36
N PRO A 339 -8.01 -11.91 26.91
CA PRO A 339 -7.80 -10.70 26.12
C PRO A 339 -6.53 -10.80 25.27
N ILE A 340 -6.65 -10.41 24.01
CA ILE A 340 -5.54 -10.29 23.06
C ILE A 340 -5.15 -8.82 22.98
N THR A 341 -3.85 -8.54 23.07
CA THR A 341 -3.35 -7.16 22.98
C THR A 341 -3.26 -6.71 21.52
N VAL A 342 -3.80 -5.53 21.24
CA VAL A 342 -3.82 -4.89 19.92
C VAL A 342 -3.14 -3.53 20.03
N LEU A 343 -2.16 -3.27 19.18
CA LEU A 343 -1.30 -2.09 19.22
C LEU A 343 -1.78 -0.98 18.29
N ASN A 344 -2.19 -1.32 17.06
CA ASN A 344 -2.58 -0.36 16.03
C ASN A 344 -4.04 -0.55 15.61
N THR A 345 -4.44 -1.76 15.23
CA THR A 345 -5.79 -1.99 14.72
C THR A 345 -6.29 -3.43 14.81
N ALA A 346 -7.60 -3.56 15.01
CA ALA A 346 -8.39 -4.75 14.73
C ALA A 346 -9.43 -4.47 13.62
N SER A 347 -9.77 -5.48 12.81
CA SER A 347 -10.75 -5.33 11.72
C SER A 347 -11.47 -6.62 11.33
N VAL A 348 -12.65 -6.46 10.73
CA VAL A 348 -13.48 -7.53 10.15
C VAL A 348 -13.88 -7.17 8.72
N GLY A 349 -14.02 -8.18 7.86
CA GLY A 349 -14.56 -8.06 6.51
C GLY A 349 -13.50 -8.06 5.41
N LEU A 350 -13.59 -7.13 4.45
CA LEU A 350 -12.72 -7.10 3.27
C LEU A 350 -11.22 -6.93 3.57
N TYR A 351 -10.88 -6.27 4.69
CA TYR A 351 -9.48 -5.96 5.00
C TYR A 351 -8.65 -7.21 5.33
N PRO A 352 -9.09 -8.10 6.25
CA PRO A 352 -8.45 -9.41 6.45
C PRO A 352 -8.27 -10.21 5.15
N ASP A 353 -9.33 -10.30 4.33
CA ASP A 353 -9.30 -11.00 3.04
C ASP A 353 -8.21 -10.43 2.13
N PHE A 354 -8.07 -9.10 2.10
CA PHE A 354 -7.07 -8.41 1.29
C PHE A 354 -5.65 -8.67 1.76
N VAL A 355 -5.38 -8.59 3.07
CA VAL A 355 -4.03 -8.83 3.62
C VAL A 355 -3.61 -10.28 3.35
N ALA A 356 -4.49 -11.23 3.65
CA ALA A 356 -4.23 -12.66 3.43
C ALA A 356 -3.96 -12.98 1.94
N GLU A 357 -4.76 -12.42 1.03
CA GLU A 357 -4.59 -12.64 -0.41
C GLU A 357 -3.33 -11.97 -0.97
N ARG A 358 -2.95 -10.79 -0.43
CA ARG A 358 -1.71 -10.08 -0.81
C ARG A 358 -0.48 -10.92 -0.44
N GLU A 359 -0.40 -11.41 0.79
CA GLU A 359 0.76 -12.16 1.28
C GLU A 359 0.98 -13.47 0.51
N ARG A 360 -0.10 -14.20 0.18
CA ARG A 360 -0.04 -15.42 -0.64
C ARG A 360 0.61 -15.21 -2.01
N HIS A 361 0.60 -14.00 -2.54
CA HIS A 361 1.06 -13.69 -3.89
C HIS A 361 2.27 -12.76 -3.93
N GLU A 362 2.65 -12.20 -2.80
CA GLU A 362 3.78 -11.30 -2.67
C GLU A 362 5.09 -11.95 -3.13
N LYS A 363 5.33 -13.21 -2.71
CA LYS A 363 6.53 -13.98 -3.09
C LYS A 363 6.66 -14.22 -4.60
N ARG A 364 5.54 -14.26 -5.34
CA ARG A 364 5.54 -14.63 -6.76
C ARG A 364 5.61 -13.42 -7.69
N TRP A 365 4.86 -12.35 -7.38
CA TRP A 365 4.64 -11.23 -8.30
C TRP A 365 5.15 -9.89 -7.78
N GLY A 366 5.74 -9.86 -6.57
CA GLY A 366 6.19 -8.63 -5.93
C GLY A 366 5.04 -7.80 -5.34
N LYS A 367 5.38 -6.92 -4.39
CA LYS A 367 4.45 -6.23 -3.48
C LYS A 367 3.30 -5.49 -4.18
N TRP A 368 3.57 -4.79 -5.27
CA TRP A 368 2.56 -3.92 -5.90
C TRP A 368 1.57 -4.70 -6.79
N LEU A 369 2.07 -5.69 -7.55
CA LEU A 369 1.22 -6.54 -8.39
C LEU A 369 0.38 -7.50 -7.53
N ALA A 370 0.94 -7.99 -6.42
CA ALA A 370 0.20 -8.79 -5.45
C ALA A 370 -0.96 -8.00 -4.81
N ALA A 371 -0.74 -6.74 -4.44
CA ALA A 371 -1.79 -5.89 -3.89
C ALA A 371 -2.94 -5.63 -4.88
N VAL A 372 -2.61 -5.34 -6.16
CA VAL A 372 -3.65 -5.11 -7.18
C VAL A 372 -4.44 -6.40 -7.48
N ALA A 373 -3.76 -7.54 -7.61
CA ALA A 373 -4.40 -8.83 -7.83
C ALA A 373 -5.28 -9.25 -6.63
N ALA A 374 -4.79 -9.04 -5.40
CA ALA A 374 -5.51 -9.30 -4.17
C ALA A 374 -6.79 -8.45 -4.08
N ALA A 375 -6.67 -7.13 -4.27
CA ALA A 375 -7.84 -6.24 -4.30
C ALA A 375 -8.88 -6.68 -5.34
N ALA A 376 -8.45 -6.95 -6.58
CA ALA A 376 -9.37 -7.39 -7.65
C ALA A 376 -10.08 -8.70 -7.33
N ARG A 377 -9.38 -9.66 -6.70
CA ARG A 377 -9.95 -10.97 -6.36
C ARG A 377 -10.89 -10.91 -5.16
N VAL A 378 -10.47 -10.21 -4.10
CA VAL A 378 -11.28 -9.99 -2.89
C VAL A 378 -12.57 -9.25 -3.25
N LEU A 379 -12.51 -8.20 -4.07
CA LEU A 379 -13.72 -7.48 -4.50
C LEU A 379 -14.68 -8.35 -5.33
N ARG A 380 -14.15 -9.30 -6.12
CA ARG A 380 -14.95 -10.22 -6.94
C ARG A 380 -15.59 -11.34 -6.13
N ARG A 381 -14.91 -11.83 -5.09
CA ARG A 381 -15.33 -13.02 -4.33
C ARG A 381 -16.01 -12.70 -3.00
N SER A 382 -15.68 -11.58 -2.37
CA SER A 382 -16.23 -11.24 -1.06
C SER A 382 -17.66 -10.70 -1.18
N ALA A 383 -18.51 -11.12 -0.24
CA ALA A 383 -19.82 -10.51 0.01
C ALA A 383 -19.67 -9.42 1.11
N PRO A 384 -20.75 -8.84 1.64
CA PRO A 384 -20.72 -8.08 2.90
C PRO A 384 -20.90 -8.96 4.15
N VAL A 385 -20.31 -8.60 5.30
CA VAL A 385 -20.51 -9.26 6.61
C VAL A 385 -21.70 -8.62 7.31
N THR A 386 -22.46 -9.36 8.12
CA THR A 386 -23.46 -8.76 9.01
C THR A 386 -22.85 -8.54 10.39
N VAL A 387 -22.90 -7.30 10.88
CA VAL A 387 -22.48 -6.93 12.23
C VAL A 387 -23.65 -6.34 13.01
N ILE A 388 -23.67 -6.52 14.32
CA ILE A 388 -24.59 -5.84 15.22
C ILE A 388 -23.75 -5.04 16.20
N VAL A 389 -23.93 -3.72 16.20
CA VAL A 389 -23.21 -2.77 17.07
C VAL A 389 -24.27 -1.94 17.79
N GLY A 390 -24.24 -1.93 19.12
CA GLY A 390 -25.24 -1.21 19.93
C GLY A 390 -26.70 -1.62 19.63
N GLY A 391 -26.93 -2.92 19.38
CA GLY A 391 -28.25 -3.46 19.00
C GLY A 391 -28.68 -3.19 17.55
N ARG A 392 -27.96 -2.35 16.80
CA ARG A 392 -28.30 -2.02 15.40
C ARG A 392 -27.61 -2.98 14.45
N ARG A 393 -28.41 -3.69 13.65
CA ARG A 393 -27.91 -4.62 12.61
C ARG A 393 -27.51 -3.85 11.35
N ALA A 394 -26.29 -4.05 10.89
CA ALA A 394 -25.77 -3.47 9.65
C ALA A 394 -25.09 -4.53 8.77
N ARG A 395 -25.18 -4.36 7.44
CA ARG A 395 -24.36 -5.09 6.47
C ARG A 395 -23.17 -4.22 6.11
N VAL A 396 -21.96 -4.73 6.31
CA VAL A 396 -20.73 -3.96 6.16
C VAL A 396 -19.75 -4.67 5.25
N TRP A 397 -19.04 -3.89 4.45
CA TRP A 397 -17.88 -4.36 3.72
C TRP A 397 -16.68 -4.51 4.66
N THR A 398 -16.50 -3.57 5.58
CA THR A 398 -15.51 -3.69 6.65
C THR A 398 -15.94 -2.94 7.90
N LEU A 399 -15.56 -3.46 9.06
CA LEU A 399 -15.53 -2.77 10.34
C LEU A 399 -14.07 -2.65 10.74
N TYR A 400 -13.62 -1.44 11.00
CA TYR A 400 -12.26 -1.14 11.41
C TYR A 400 -12.26 -0.51 12.79
N VAL A 401 -11.36 -0.95 13.66
CA VAL A 401 -11.16 -0.41 15.00
C VAL A 401 -9.68 -0.08 15.14
N GLY A 402 -9.34 1.20 15.15
CA GLY A 402 -7.98 1.69 15.36
C GLY A 402 -7.75 2.09 16.81
N VAL A 403 -6.50 1.94 17.29
CA VAL A 403 -6.07 2.41 18.61
C VAL A 403 -5.68 3.89 18.51
N GLY A 404 -6.31 4.74 19.32
CA GLY A 404 -6.10 6.18 19.34
C GLY A 404 -6.84 6.96 18.25
N PRO A 405 -6.82 8.31 18.33
CA PRO A 405 -7.44 9.16 17.32
C PRO A 405 -6.67 9.07 16.00
N ASN A 406 -7.39 8.85 14.90
CA ASN A 406 -6.80 8.76 13.56
C ASN A 406 -7.33 9.85 12.63
N ASP A 407 -6.73 9.96 11.45
CA ASP A 407 -7.09 10.97 10.45
C ASP A 407 -8.50 10.71 9.88
N PRO A 408 -9.45 11.67 10.00
CA PRO A 408 -10.80 11.53 9.44
C PRO A 408 -10.81 11.44 7.90
N GLY A 409 -9.71 11.81 7.24
CA GLY A 409 -9.51 11.75 5.80
C GLY A 409 -9.26 10.35 5.23
N ILE A 410 -8.86 9.39 6.07
CA ILE A 410 -8.49 8.03 5.67
C ILE A 410 -9.70 7.08 5.84
N ALA A 411 -9.78 5.96 5.15
CA ALA A 411 -10.87 4.99 5.36
C ALA A 411 -10.47 3.88 6.36
N ALA A 412 -9.24 3.38 6.25
CA ALA A 412 -8.65 2.37 7.12
C ALA A 412 -7.22 2.81 7.51
N PRO A 413 -7.05 3.57 8.60
CA PRO A 413 -5.76 4.13 9.01
C PRO A 413 -4.89 3.05 9.67
N MET A 414 -4.12 2.30 8.88
CA MET A 414 -3.28 1.17 9.35
C MET A 414 -2.25 1.53 10.43
N GLN A 415 -1.92 2.82 10.55
CA GLN A 415 -0.97 3.34 11.52
C GLN A 415 -1.69 4.29 12.48
N ARG A 416 -1.51 4.05 13.79
CA ARG A 416 -1.96 5.00 14.81
C ARG A 416 -1.13 6.28 14.78
N ARG A 417 -1.72 7.42 15.14
CA ARG A 417 -1.01 8.72 15.16
C ARG A 417 -0.34 9.05 16.49
N ARG A 418 -0.87 8.48 17.58
CA ARG A 418 -0.54 8.83 18.97
C ARG A 418 -0.40 7.55 19.79
N LEU A 419 0.47 7.57 20.81
CA LEU A 419 0.62 6.45 21.74
C LEU A 419 -0.37 6.54 22.91
N ASP A 420 -0.90 7.72 23.21
CA ASP A 420 -1.65 8.12 24.42
C ASP A 420 -3.05 8.70 24.07
N GLY A 421 -3.71 8.11 23.08
CA GLY A 421 -4.96 8.63 22.52
C GLY A 421 -6.21 8.45 23.41
N GLY A 422 -6.20 7.51 24.35
CA GLY A 422 -7.27 7.21 25.29
C GLY A 422 -8.58 6.69 24.69
N VAL A 423 -8.66 6.51 23.37
CA VAL A 423 -9.88 6.14 22.66
C VAL A 423 -9.63 5.10 21.56
N LEU A 424 -10.65 4.35 21.20
CA LEU A 424 -10.73 3.60 19.95
C LEU A 424 -11.36 4.47 18.87
N ASP A 425 -10.85 4.38 17.64
CA ASP A 425 -11.46 4.98 16.46
C ASP A 425 -12.15 3.90 15.62
N VAL A 426 -13.49 3.91 15.62
CA VAL A 426 -14.32 2.92 14.95
C VAL A 426 -14.78 3.47 13.61
N ARG A 427 -14.55 2.70 12.53
CA ARG A 427 -14.97 3.04 11.17
C ARG A 427 -15.80 1.91 10.57
N ILE A 428 -17.01 2.25 10.15
CA ILE A 428 -17.98 1.32 9.58
C ILE A 428 -18.16 1.65 8.11
N LEU A 429 -17.73 0.73 7.25
CA LEU A 429 -17.98 0.80 5.83
C LEU A 429 -19.22 -0.04 5.49
N HIS A 430 -20.37 0.62 5.37
CA HIS A 430 -21.63 -0.02 5.00
C HIS A 430 -21.58 -0.66 3.60
N ALA A 431 -22.33 -1.74 3.44
CA ALA A 431 -22.48 -2.44 2.18
C ALA A 431 -23.12 -1.53 1.12
N GLY A 432 -22.55 -1.55 -0.09
CA GLY A 432 -22.94 -0.69 -1.21
C GLY A 432 -22.16 -1.07 -2.47
N SER A 433 -21.81 -0.09 -3.31
CA SER A 433 -21.03 -0.34 -4.54
C SER A 433 -19.67 -0.99 -4.26
N ARG A 434 -19.36 -2.09 -4.97
CA ARG A 434 -18.04 -2.77 -4.93
C ARG A 434 -16.90 -1.85 -5.36
N VAL A 435 -17.15 -0.91 -6.26
CA VAL A 435 -16.16 0.07 -6.70
C VAL A 435 -15.82 1.03 -5.55
N ARG A 436 -16.82 1.43 -4.76
CA ARG A 436 -16.61 2.26 -3.56
C ARG A 436 -15.91 1.48 -2.43
N ALA A 437 -16.20 0.18 -2.30
CA ALA A 437 -15.49 -0.70 -1.39
C ALA A 437 -14.00 -0.84 -1.76
N ALA A 438 -13.68 -0.88 -3.07
CA ALA A 438 -12.30 -0.85 -3.56
C ALA A 438 -11.57 0.43 -3.13
N GLY A 439 -12.25 1.58 -3.23
CA GLY A 439 -11.70 2.86 -2.80
C GLY A 439 -11.36 2.92 -1.31
N ALA A 440 -12.06 2.16 -0.48
CA ALA A 440 -11.81 2.08 0.97
C ALA A 440 -10.56 1.26 1.34
N LEU A 441 -10.04 0.43 0.42
CA LEU A 441 -8.75 -0.28 0.57
C LEU A 441 -7.55 0.63 0.22
N ALA A 442 -7.77 1.93 0.06
CA ALA A 442 -6.68 2.89 -0.15
C ALA A 442 -6.08 3.34 1.19
N PHE A 443 -4.89 2.85 1.49
CA PHE A 443 -4.21 3.02 2.78
C PHE A 443 -3.42 4.32 2.96
N GLY A 444 -3.47 5.25 2.00
CA GLY A 444 -2.66 6.48 2.03
C GLY A 444 -3.49 7.74 1.89
N ARG A 445 -3.17 8.78 2.69
CA ARG A 445 -3.85 10.09 2.68
C ARG A 445 -4.07 10.64 1.27
N ARG A 446 -3.04 10.60 0.42
CA ARG A 446 -3.10 11.12 -0.96
C ARG A 446 -3.97 10.26 -1.87
N THR A 447 -3.86 8.94 -1.77
CA THR A 447 -4.72 8.01 -2.51
C THR A 447 -6.18 8.20 -2.12
N SER A 448 -6.48 8.31 -0.82
CA SER A 448 -7.82 8.59 -0.32
C SER A 448 -8.34 9.96 -0.77
N ALA A 449 -7.52 11.01 -0.74
CA ALA A 449 -7.90 12.35 -1.21
C ALA A 449 -8.22 12.38 -2.71
N VAL A 450 -7.40 11.72 -3.53
CA VAL A 450 -7.65 11.56 -4.97
C VAL A 450 -8.95 10.79 -5.21
N LEU A 451 -9.15 9.64 -4.54
CA LEU A 451 -10.36 8.84 -4.67
C LEU A 451 -11.62 9.58 -4.19
N ARG A 452 -11.49 10.47 -3.19
CA ARG A 452 -12.57 11.37 -2.76
C ARG A 452 -12.95 12.34 -3.87
N ARG A 453 -11.96 12.97 -4.51
CA ARG A 453 -12.16 13.95 -5.59
C ARG A 453 -12.84 13.34 -6.82
N ILE A 454 -12.55 12.08 -7.11
CA ILE A 454 -13.21 11.33 -8.21
C ILE A 454 -14.46 10.55 -7.75
N ARG A 455 -15.01 10.83 -6.55
CA ARG A 455 -16.24 10.23 -6.00
C ARG A 455 -16.23 8.69 -5.92
N LEU A 456 -15.03 8.10 -5.81
CA LEU A 456 -14.83 6.66 -5.65
C LEU A 456 -14.71 6.24 -4.18
N LEU A 457 -14.59 7.19 -3.23
CA LEU A 457 -14.83 6.89 -1.82
C LEU A 457 -16.33 6.88 -1.50
N PRO A 458 -16.76 6.09 -0.51
CA PRO A 458 -18.13 6.10 -0.03
C PRO A 458 -18.51 7.48 0.53
N GLU A 459 -19.71 7.97 0.20
CA GLU A 459 -20.24 9.24 0.72
C GLU A 459 -20.57 9.19 2.23
N ARG A 460 -20.71 7.99 2.80
CA ARG A 460 -20.99 7.76 4.23
C ARG A 460 -20.04 6.71 4.79
N LEU A 461 -18.85 7.13 5.22
CA LEU A 461 -18.04 6.39 6.19
C LEU A 461 -18.57 6.79 7.56
N GLU A 462 -19.25 5.88 8.25
CA GLU A 462 -19.64 6.14 9.64
C GLU A 462 -18.38 5.99 10.50
N SER A 463 -18.02 7.04 11.23
CA SER A 463 -16.84 7.07 12.10
C SER A 463 -17.17 7.72 13.43
N PHE A 464 -16.76 7.08 14.52
CA PHE A 464 -16.91 7.63 15.87
C PHE A 464 -15.80 7.08 16.77
N THR A 465 -15.51 7.82 17.84
CA THR A 465 -14.57 7.40 18.87
C THR A 465 -15.30 6.84 20.09
N THR A 466 -14.76 5.80 20.72
CA THR A 466 -15.33 5.20 21.93
C THR A 466 -14.24 4.57 22.80
N ALA A 467 -14.48 4.41 24.11
CA ALA A 467 -13.58 3.66 24.98
C ALA A 467 -13.71 2.14 24.79
N SER A 468 -14.90 1.67 24.41
CA SER A 468 -15.16 0.26 24.15
C SER A 468 -16.23 0.08 23.07
N ILE A 469 -16.17 -1.05 22.38
CA ILE A 469 -17.17 -1.46 21.40
C ILE A 469 -17.41 -2.96 21.51
N GLU A 470 -18.68 -3.35 21.54
CA GLU A 470 -19.10 -4.73 21.41
C GLU A 470 -19.74 -4.95 20.03
N VAL A 471 -19.34 -6.03 19.38
CA VAL A 471 -19.72 -6.38 18.02
C VAL A 471 -20.14 -7.83 17.99
N LEU A 472 -21.40 -8.09 17.62
CA LEU A 472 -21.80 -9.44 17.22
C LEU A 472 -21.56 -9.58 15.72
N VAL A 473 -20.64 -10.47 15.33
CA VAL A 473 -20.35 -10.75 13.94
C VAL A 473 -21.07 -12.02 13.53
N ARG A 474 -21.88 -11.93 12.46
CA ARG A 474 -22.45 -13.10 11.80
C ARG A 474 -21.61 -13.43 10.58
N PRO A 475 -20.78 -14.48 10.64
CA PRO A 475 -19.93 -14.88 9.52
C PRO A 475 -20.79 -15.30 8.32
N ARG A 476 -20.18 -15.28 7.14
CA ARG A 476 -20.82 -15.75 5.91
C ARG A 476 -20.69 -17.27 5.83
N HIS A 477 -21.58 -17.92 5.08
CA HIS A 477 -21.43 -19.34 4.77
C HIS A 477 -20.02 -19.62 4.21
N GLY A 478 -19.26 -20.48 4.91
CA GLY A 478 -17.96 -20.97 4.48
C GLY A 478 -16.73 -20.12 4.84
N GLN A 479 -16.87 -19.05 5.65
CA GLN A 479 -15.70 -18.30 6.15
C GLN A 479 -15.47 -18.60 7.63
N PRO A 480 -14.23 -18.95 8.05
CA PRO A 480 -13.95 -19.16 9.47
C PRO A 480 -14.18 -17.86 10.25
N PRO A 481 -14.74 -17.93 11.46
CA PRO A 481 -14.94 -16.76 12.31
C PRO A 481 -13.58 -16.19 12.73
N GLY A 482 -13.35 -14.89 12.54
CA GLY A 482 -12.09 -14.26 12.96
C GLY A 482 -12.05 -12.75 12.78
N PHE A 483 -11.27 -12.09 13.65
CA PHE A 483 -10.80 -10.71 13.50
C PHE A 483 -9.34 -10.76 13.06
N ALA A 484 -8.93 -9.85 12.17
CA ALA A 484 -7.50 -9.60 11.94
C ALA A 484 -7.04 -8.45 12.82
N HIS A 485 -5.85 -8.55 13.41
CA HIS A 485 -5.25 -7.46 14.17
C HIS A 485 -3.76 -7.30 13.86
N ASP A 486 -3.28 -6.06 13.80
CA ASP A 486 -1.86 -5.69 13.61
C ASP A 486 -1.10 -6.38 12.47
N GLY A 487 -1.82 -6.79 11.43
CA GLY A 487 -1.24 -7.46 10.26
C GLY A 487 -1.20 -8.97 10.36
N GLU A 488 -1.56 -9.56 11.50
CA GLU A 488 -1.77 -11.00 11.64
C GLU A 488 -3.22 -11.38 11.35
N VAL A 489 -3.37 -12.49 10.63
CA VAL A 489 -4.65 -13.07 10.26
C VAL A 489 -4.76 -14.43 10.95
N ALA A 490 -5.04 -14.45 12.25
CA ALA A 490 -5.52 -15.66 12.91
C ALA A 490 -6.11 -15.34 14.29
N LEU A 491 -7.34 -15.82 14.49
CA LEU A 491 -7.75 -16.70 15.58
C LEU A 491 -9.15 -17.14 15.19
N GLU A 492 -9.32 -18.42 14.87
CA GLU A 492 -10.65 -19.02 14.83
C GLU A 492 -11.34 -18.62 16.13
N ALA A 493 -12.47 -17.90 16.05
CA ALA A 493 -13.25 -17.67 17.26
C ALA A 493 -13.45 -19.05 17.90
N PRO A 494 -13.11 -19.24 19.20
CA PRO A 494 -13.15 -20.56 19.82
C PRO A 494 -14.48 -21.24 19.50
N ALA A 495 -14.47 -22.53 19.19
CA ALA A 495 -15.68 -23.27 18.78
C ALA A 495 -16.87 -23.04 19.75
N GLU A 496 -16.56 -22.79 21.03
CA GLU A 496 -17.50 -22.44 22.10
C GLU A 496 -18.22 -21.09 21.92
N ALA A 497 -17.61 -20.11 21.24
CA ALA A 497 -18.24 -18.82 20.93
C ALA A 497 -19.37 -18.95 19.91
N SER A 498 -19.41 -20.06 19.15
CA SER A 498 -20.49 -20.40 18.21
C SER A 498 -21.63 -21.21 18.85
N ALA A 499 -21.41 -21.84 20.02
CA ALA A 499 -22.30 -22.87 20.57
C ALA A 499 -23.50 -22.35 21.39
N ARG A 500 -23.51 -21.07 21.82
CA ARG A 500 -24.52 -20.52 22.74
C ARG A 500 -25.63 -19.66 22.12
N THR A 501 -25.80 -19.64 20.79
CA THR A 501 -26.85 -18.84 20.14
C THR A 501 -27.51 -19.56 18.97
N ALA A 502 -28.85 -19.47 18.88
CA ALA A 502 -29.70 -20.03 17.81
C ALA A 502 -29.45 -19.43 16.40
N SER A 503 -28.34 -18.71 16.20
CA SER A 503 -27.88 -18.18 14.92
C SER A 503 -26.34 -18.17 14.91
N PRO A 504 -25.67 -18.75 13.90
CA PRO A 504 -24.20 -18.84 13.87
C PRO A 504 -23.59 -17.43 13.82
N GLY A 505 -22.85 -17.08 14.87
CA GLY A 505 -22.22 -15.78 15.05
C GLY A 505 -21.34 -15.81 16.30
N TYR A 506 -20.38 -14.89 16.37
CA TYR A 506 -19.48 -14.75 17.50
C TYR A 506 -19.49 -13.32 18.02
N ARG A 507 -19.43 -13.18 19.35
CA ARG A 507 -19.37 -11.89 20.04
C ARG A 507 -17.91 -11.50 20.24
N THR A 508 -17.59 -10.27 19.89
CA THR A 508 -16.26 -9.70 20.09
C THR A 508 -16.37 -8.35 20.77
N SER A 509 -15.57 -8.13 21.80
CA SER A 509 -15.42 -6.81 22.42
C SER A 509 -14.01 -6.28 22.20
N VAL A 510 -13.92 -4.97 21.96
CA VAL A 510 -12.66 -4.24 21.91
C VAL A 510 -12.73 -3.12 22.92
N ARG A 511 -11.72 -2.99 23.77
CA ARG A 511 -11.65 -1.94 24.79
C ARG A 511 -10.26 -1.30 24.80
N ILE A 512 -10.20 0.02 24.90
CA ILE A 512 -8.93 0.73 25.12
C ILE A 512 -8.45 0.50 26.56
N VAL A 513 -7.16 0.22 26.72
CA VAL A 513 -6.48 0.19 28.01
C VAL A 513 -5.41 1.27 27.99
N PRO A 514 -5.68 2.42 28.62
CA PRO A 514 -4.72 3.51 28.65
C PRO A 514 -3.46 3.15 29.41
N ALA A 515 -2.32 3.69 28.96
CA ALA A 515 -1.04 3.63 29.67
C ALA A 515 -0.62 2.21 30.10
N ALA A 516 -0.85 1.23 29.23
CA ALA A 516 -0.81 -0.21 29.55
C ALA A 516 0.50 -0.91 29.19
N LEU A 517 1.38 -0.25 28.42
CA LEU A 517 2.63 -0.83 27.95
C LEU A 517 3.75 0.21 28.01
N ASP A 518 4.82 -0.10 28.74
CA ASP A 518 6.05 0.70 28.73
C ASP A 518 6.86 0.37 27.48
N VAL A 519 7.21 1.38 26.67
CA VAL A 519 7.91 1.22 25.39
C VAL A 519 9.11 2.16 25.34
N TYR A 520 10.27 1.67 24.91
CA TYR A 520 11.44 2.52 24.65
C TYR A 520 11.19 3.47 23.49
N ARG A 521 11.53 4.74 23.70
CA ARG A 521 11.33 5.83 22.75
C ARG A 521 12.53 6.79 22.83
N PRO A 522 13.12 7.19 21.69
CA PRO A 522 14.12 8.25 21.69
C PRO A 522 13.51 9.56 22.16
N ALA A 523 14.19 10.30 23.04
CA ALA A 523 13.73 11.61 23.49
C ALA A 523 13.37 12.53 22.31
N SER A 524 12.26 13.25 22.45
CA SER A 524 11.91 14.33 21.52
C SER A 524 12.91 15.47 21.77
N ASP A 525 13.61 15.97 20.74
CA ASP A 525 14.65 17.02 20.82
C ASP A 525 14.24 18.36 21.50
N GLY A 526 13.06 18.45 22.13
CA GLY A 526 12.55 19.65 22.80
C GLY A 526 13.04 19.90 24.22
N THR A 527 13.52 18.89 24.97
CA THR A 527 13.90 19.06 26.38
C THR A 527 15.40 19.20 26.63
N ALA A 528 16.25 18.78 25.69
CA ALA A 528 17.71 18.89 25.86
C ALA A 528 18.27 20.32 25.71
N ARG A 529 17.52 21.27 25.13
CA ARG A 529 17.99 22.65 24.94
C ARG A 529 17.59 23.65 26.04
N ALA A 530 16.65 23.31 26.92
CA ALA A 530 16.19 24.24 27.95
C ALA A 530 17.10 24.32 29.18
N GLY A 531 18.01 23.36 29.38
CA GLY A 531 18.91 23.31 30.53
C GLY A 531 20.28 23.99 30.34
N ALA A 532 20.62 24.43 29.13
CA ALA A 532 21.99 24.87 28.80
C ALA A 532 22.17 26.39 28.59
N THR A 533 21.13 27.21 28.77
CA THR A 533 21.19 28.67 28.55
C THR A 533 20.86 29.54 29.76
N ALA A 534 20.73 28.96 30.96
CA ALA A 534 20.60 29.70 32.21
C ALA A 534 21.94 29.68 32.98
N GLY A 535 22.95 30.40 32.48
CA GLY A 535 24.27 30.38 33.11
C GLY A 535 25.31 31.31 32.49
N ALA A 536 24.92 32.51 32.04
CA ALA A 536 25.89 33.55 31.70
C ALA A 536 25.29 34.93 31.99
N ALA A 537 25.21 35.26 33.27
CA ALA A 537 24.95 36.63 33.72
C ALA A 537 26.12 37.53 33.28
N ARG A 538 25.81 38.55 32.48
CA ARG A 538 26.73 39.63 32.11
C ARG A 538 27.12 40.42 33.37
N SER A 539 28.41 40.47 33.67
CA SER A 539 29.00 41.48 34.56
C SER A 539 29.16 42.79 33.77
N PRO A 540 28.79 43.96 34.32
CA PRO A 540 29.03 45.25 33.70
C PRO A 540 30.43 45.73 34.10
N ARG A 541 31.16 46.31 33.15
CA ARG A 541 32.40 47.05 33.40
C ARG A 541 32.40 48.36 32.61
N PRO A 542 33.16 49.35 33.12
CA PRO A 542 32.66 50.66 33.51
C PRO A 542 32.55 51.68 32.37
#